data_AF-A0A9Q9V0H7-F1
#
_entry.id   AF-A0A9Q9V0H7-F1
#
_cell.length_a   1.000
_cell.length_b   1.000
_cell.length_c   1.000
_cell.angle_alpha   90.00
_cell.angle_beta   90.00
_cell.angle_gamma   90.00
#
_symmetry.space_group_name_H-M   'P 1'
#
loop_
_entity.id
_entity.type
_entity.pdbx_description
1 polymer ?
#
loop_
_entity_poly.entity_id
_entity_poly.type
_entity_poly.pdbx_seq_one_letter_code
_entity_poly.pdbx_strand_id
1 'polypeptide(L)'
;MTRSFQRSIYIADLVNGKLRPSRMVVVRFMECEATVHGIIGKVQDALGSYDPVILTDAQGNEILDSEGTKGSIYWKQNARKVFAIAEHDFTEFQGSKRKRSSSRKDDETSSLQDVYDKIEEVVLASQGLQQVISTIKELSELSSQTPAKTLTEVQTEKIKAAFTCIVCKGPIDQPVFATCCRSLIGCKLCVDQWMATSSQCLKCREEALSNHIFLAAGLSEALLALGDIIRVE
;
A
#
# COMPACT_ATOMS: atom_id res chain seq x y z
N MET A 1 8.65 -1.40 -21.42
CA MET A 1 7.21 -1.74 -21.40
C MET A 1 6.45 -0.52 -20.92
N THR A 2 5.58 0.06 -21.75
CA THR A 2 4.70 1.16 -21.35
C THR A 2 3.61 0.63 -20.42
N ARG A 3 3.49 1.23 -19.24
CA ARG A 3 2.48 0.85 -18.24
C ARG A 3 1.10 1.26 -18.77
N SER A 4 0.17 0.30 -18.87
CA SER A 4 -1.22 0.57 -19.22
C SER A 4 -2.11 0.51 -17.98
N PHE A 5 -3.16 1.31 -17.99
CA PHE A 5 -4.16 1.43 -16.94
C PHE A 5 -5.53 1.01 -17.46
N GLN A 6 -6.43 0.67 -16.56
CA GLN A 6 -7.80 0.28 -16.89
C GLN A 6 -8.79 1.05 -16.04
N ARG A 7 -9.96 1.35 -16.62
CA ARG A 7 -11.04 2.03 -15.94
C ARG A 7 -12.39 1.57 -16.44
N SER A 8 -13.29 1.23 -15.52
CA SER A 8 -14.71 1.03 -15.81
C SER A 8 -15.42 2.38 -15.97
N ILE A 9 -16.11 2.57 -17.08
CA ILE A 9 -16.98 3.70 -17.38
C ILE A 9 -18.39 3.17 -17.61
N TYR A 10 -19.38 3.78 -16.97
CA TYR A 10 -20.78 3.39 -17.11
C TYR A 10 -21.43 4.18 -18.23
N ILE A 11 -21.99 3.52 -19.22
CA ILE A 11 -22.87 4.17 -20.19
C ILE A 11 -24.20 4.40 -19.51
N ALA A 12 -24.72 5.62 -19.54
CA ALA A 12 -25.99 5.96 -18.92
C ALA A 12 -26.93 6.61 -19.92
N ASP A 13 -28.20 6.21 -19.80
CA ASP A 13 -29.30 6.72 -20.61
C ASP A 13 -30.18 7.60 -19.71
N LEU A 14 -30.83 8.60 -20.31
CA LEU A 14 -31.79 9.44 -19.59
C LEU A 14 -33.18 8.76 -19.54
N VAL A 15 -33.62 8.35 -18.35
CA VAL A 15 -34.94 7.74 -18.15
C VAL A 15 -35.70 8.51 -17.09
N ASN A 16 -36.86 9.09 -17.46
CA ASN A 16 -37.72 9.89 -16.56
C ASN A 16 -36.97 11.02 -15.85
N GLY A 17 -36.03 11.67 -16.55
CA GLY A 17 -35.22 12.77 -16.02
C GLY A 17 -34.16 12.35 -14.98
N LYS A 18 -33.87 11.05 -14.85
CA LYS A 18 -32.75 10.51 -14.07
C LYS A 18 -31.80 9.75 -14.99
N LEU A 19 -30.49 9.91 -14.76
CA LEU A 19 -29.46 9.13 -15.45
C LEU A 19 -29.47 7.71 -14.88
N ARG A 20 -29.62 6.71 -15.76
CA ARG A 20 -29.58 5.30 -15.36
C ARG A 20 -28.46 4.58 -16.12
N PRO A 21 -27.52 3.92 -15.44
CA PRO A 21 -26.53 3.09 -16.12
C PRO A 21 -27.22 1.97 -16.91
N SER A 22 -26.98 1.93 -18.21
CA SER A 22 -27.47 0.91 -19.12
C SER A 22 -26.46 -0.23 -19.28
N ARG A 23 -25.17 0.10 -19.40
CA ARG A 23 -24.06 -0.86 -19.49
C ARG A 23 -22.75 -0.29 -18.96
N MET A 24 -21.72 -1.12 -18.84
CA MET A 24 -20.36 -0.72 -18.46
C MET A 24 -19.38 -1.09 -19.56
N VAL A 25 -18.44 -0.20 -19.85
CA VAL A 25 -17.27 -0.48 -20.70
C VAL A 25 -16.00 -0.36 -19.86
N VAL A 26 -15.02 -1.23 -20.12
CA VAL A 26 -13.69 -1.14 -19.51
C VAL A 26 -12.74 -0.56 -20.54
N VAL A 27 -12.29 0.66 -20.31
CA VAL A 27 -11.32 1.33 -21.18
C VAL A 27 -9.90 1.06 -20.70
N ARG A 28 -9.00 0.78 -21.65
CA ARG A 28 -7.56 0.67 -21.39
C ARG A 28 -6.85 1.89 -21.97
N PHE A 29 -6.00 2.54 -21.18
CA PHE A 29 -5.34 3.78 -21.55
C PHE A 29 -3.92 3.87 -20.98
N MET A 30 -3.08 4.68 -21.63
CA MET A 30 -1.73 5.04 -21.18
C MET A 30 -1.72 6.39 -20.45
N GLU A 31 -0.59 6.74 -19.83
CA GLU A 31 -0.45 8.02 -19.12
C GLU A 31 -0.72 9.24 -20.03
N CYS A 32 -0.27 9.21 -21.28
CA CYS A 32 -0.52 10.28 -22.25
C CYS A 32 -1.98 10.38 -22.70
N GLU A 33 -2.75 9.32 -22.55
CA GLU A 33 -4.17 9.23 -22.91
C GLU A 33 -5.07 9.52 -21.70
N ALA A 34 -4.50 9.73 -20.51
CA ALA A 34 -5.21 9.96 -19.26
C ALA A 34 -5.72 11.41 -19.16
N THR A 35 -6.50 11.84 -20.16
CA THR A 35 -7.18 13.14 -20.24
C THR A 35 -8.66 12.91 -20.47
N VAL A 36 -9.53 13.90 -20.23
CA VAL A 36 -10.97 13.74 -20.51
C VAL A 36 -11.20 13.35 -21.96
N HIS A 37 -10.53 14.04 -22.89
CA HIS A 37 -10.63 13.75 -24.32
C HIS A 37 -10.10 12.35 -24.66
N GLY A 38 -8.96 11.94 -24.10
CA GLY A 38 -8.40 10.62 -24.32
C GLY A 38 -9.32 9.50 -23.84
N ILE A 39 -9.96 9.67 -22.67
CA ILE A 39 -10.91 8.70 -22.14
C ILE A 39 -12.20 8.66 -22.97
N ILE A 40 -12.72 9.82 -23.43
CA ILE A 40 -13.84 9.86 -24.38
C ILE A 40 -13.51 9.03 -25.63
N GLY A 41 -12.33 9.24 -26.22
CA GLY A 41 -11.87 8.46 -27.37
C GLY A 41 -11.88 6.96 -27.10
N LYS A 42 -11.37 6.52 -25.94
CA LYS A 42 -11.43 5.10 -25.55
C LYS A 42 -12.85 4.57 -25.35
N VAL A 43 -13.77 5.39 -24.86
CA VAL A 43 -15.18 5.02 -24.73
C VAL A 43 -15.80 4.87 -26.11
N GLN A 44 -15.56 5.81 -27.03
CA GLN A 44 -16.04 5.74 -28.41
C GLN A 44 -15.50 4.50 -29.15
N ASP A 45 -14.20 4.24 -29.03
CA ASP A 45 -13.56 3.03 -29.55
C ASP A 45 -14.25 1.75 -29.02
N ALA A 46 -14.56 1.72 -27.72
CA ALA A 46 -15.22 0.58 -27.08
C ALA A 46 -16.70 0.43 -27.47
N LEU A 47 -17.38 1.52 -27.80
CA LEU A 47 -18.77 1.52 -28.26
C LEU A 47 -18.89 1.21 -29.76
N GLY A 48 -17.79 1.35 -30.52
CA GLY A 48 -17.82 1.29 -31.98
C GLY A 48 -18.62 2.43 -32.61
N SER A 49 -18.84 3.51 -31.86
CA SER A 49 -19.53 4.73 -32.31
C SER A 49 -18.74 5.95 -31.87
N TYR A 50 -18.63 6.92 -32.79
CA TYR A 50 -18.00 8.22 -32.55
C TYR A 50 -19.05 9.32 -32.31
N ASP A 51 -20.27 8.93 -31.94
CA ASP A 51 -21.27 9.90 -31.50
C ASP A 51 -20.75 10.73 -30.31
N PRO A 52 -21.16 12.01 -30.20
CA PRO A 52 -20.73 12.86 -29.11
C PRO A 52 -21.13 12.33 -27.73
N VAL A 53 -20.14 12.18 -26.86
CA VAL A 53 -20.29 11.65 -25.50
C VAL A 53 -19.72 12.65 -24.50
N ILE A 54 -20.46 12.87 -23.41
CA ILE A 54 -20.03 13.68 -22.25
C ILE A 54 -19.74 12.75 -21.08
N LEU A 55 -18.60 12.97 -20.43
CA LEU A 55 -18.25 12.29 -19.18
C LEU A 55 -18.77 13.09 -17.99
N THR A 56 -19.44 12.41 -17.06
CA THR A 56 -19.97 13.02 -15.84
C THR A 56 -19.58 12.25 -14.59
N ASP A 57 -19.58 12.94 -13.46
CA ASP A 57 -19.44 12.32 -12.13
C ASP A 57 -20.73 11.59 -11.70
N ALA A 58 -20.71 11.01 -10.50
CA ALA A 58 -21.86 10.30 -9.93
C ALA A 58 -23.13 11.18 -9.78
N GLN A 59 -22.99 12.50 -9.75
CA GLN A 59 -24.06 13.48 -9.56
C GLN A 59 -24.56 14.07 -10.88
N GLY A 60 -24.03 13.59 -12.01
CA GLY A 60 -24.34 14.06 -13.36
C GLY A 60 -23.76 15.44 -13.66
N ASN A 61 -22.69 15.85 -12.97
CA ASN A 61 -21.94 17.04 -13.35
C ASN A 61 -20.85 16.67 -14.37
N GLU A 62 -20.66 17.51 -15.38
CA GLU A 62 -19.64 17.31 -16.40
C GLU A 62 -18.22 17.29 -15.79
N ILE A 63 -17.42 16.32 -16.23
CA ILE A 63 -16.00 16.25 -15.91
C ILE A 63 -15.25 17.07 -16.97
N LEU A 64 -14.85 18.27 -16.60
CA LEU A 64 -14.12 19.19 -17.48
C LEU A 64 -12.64 18.84 -17.54
N ASP A 65 -12.01 19.03 -18.70
CA ASP A 65 -10.57 18.84 -18.84
C ASP A 65 -9.80 19.96 -18.14
N SER A 66 -9.01 19.60 -17.13
CA SER A 66 -8.22 20.49 -16.31
C SER A 66 -7.00 19.74 -15.76
N GLU A 67 -6.04 20.45 -15.17
CA GLU A 67 -4.89 19.82 -14.52
C GLU A 67 -5.31 18.80 -13.43
N GLY A 68 -6.46 18.99 -12.78
CA GLY A 68 -6.98 18.08 -11.77
C GLY A 68 -7.61 16.78 -12.32
N THR A 69 -7.92 16.74 -13.61
CA THR A 69 -8.53 15.58 -14.31
C THR A 69 -7.59 14.94 -15.32
N LYS A 70 -6.30 15.34 -15.31
CA LYS A 70 -5.24 14.76 -16.11
C LYS A 70 -4.44 13.73 -15.29
N GLY A 71 -3.84 12.79 -16.01
CA GLY A 71 -2.96 11.77 -15.47
C GLY A 71 -3.72 10.56 -14.89
N SER A 72 -3.04 9.42 -14.84
CA SER A 72 -3.64 8.14 -14.45
C SER A 72 -4.14 8.12 -13.01
N ILE A 73 -3.61 8.99 -12.15
CA ILE A 73 -4.00 9.09 -10.73
C ILE A 73 -5.48 9.46 -10.58
N TYR A 74 -6.02 10.35 -11.42
CA TYR A 74 -7.44 10.70 -11.40
C TYR A 74 -8.28 9.52 -11.90
N TRP A 75 -7.93 8.98 -13.06
CA TRP A 75 -8.74 8.00 -13.78
C TRP A 75 -8.72 6.59 -13.18
N LYS A 76 -7.67 6.19 -12.46
CA LYS A 76 -7.60 4.86 -11.82
C LYS A 76 -8.41 4.73 -10.51
N GLN A 77 -9.01 5.82 -10.01
CA GLN A 77 -9.68 5.81 -8.70
C GLN A 77 -11.00 5.04 -8.73
N ASN A 78 -10.99 3.77 -8.31
CA ASN A 78 -12.16 2.88 -8.29
C ASN A 78 -13.36 3.41 -7.49
N ALA A 79 -13.14 4.27 -6.49
CA ALA A 79 -14.21 4.85 -5.67
C ALA A 79 -15.09 5.88 -6.41
N ARG A 80 -14.60 6.50 -7.49
CA ARG A 80 -15.39 7.48 -8.25
C ARG A 80 -16.22 6.75 -9.31
N LYS A 81 -17.51 7.02 -9.42
CA LYS A 81 -18.29 6.59 -10.61
C LYS A 81 -18.14 7.64 -11.70
N VAL A 82 -17.93 7.17 -12.93
CA VAL A 82 -17.89 8.02 -14.13
C VAL A 82 -18.92 7.48 -15.09
N PHE A 83 -19.81 8.36 -15.54
CA PHE A 83 -20.79 8.05 -16.55
C PHE A 83 -20.40 8.66 -17.89
N ALA A 84 -20.64 7.93 -18.97
CA ALA A 84 -20.62 8.40 -20.34
C ALA A 84 -22.07 8.51 -20.81
N ILE A 85 -22.45 9.71 -21.24
CA ILE A 85 -23.83 10.04 -21.61
C ILE A 85 -23.79 10.66 -23.00
N ALA A 86 -24.78 10.37 -23.84
CA ALA A 86 -24.92 11.07 -25.11
C ALA A 86 -25.13 12.58 -24.87
N GLU A 87 -24.56 13.43 -25.72
CA GLU A 87 -24.61 14.88 -25.54
C GLU A 87 -26.06 15.44 -25.50
N HIS A 88 -26.97 14.85 -26.28
CA HIS A 88 -28.39 15.22 -26.28
C HIS A 88 -29.07 14.96 -24.93
N ASP A 89 -28.88 13.76 -24.38
CA ASP A 89 -29.38 13.36 -23.07
C ASP A 89 -28.81 14.22 -21.94
N PHE A 90 -27.52 14.58 -22.04
CA PHE A 90 -26.89 15.45 -21.06
C PHE A 90 -27.51 16.85 -21.03
N THR A 91 -27.80 17.41 -22.21
CA THR A 91 -28.44 18.73 -22.34
C THR A 91 -29.85 18.74 -21.75
N GLU A 92 -30.64 17.69 -22.03
CA GLU A 92 -31.99 17.52 -21.47
C GLU A 92 -31.96 17.35 -19.94
N PHE A 93 -31.01 16.55 -19.43
CA PHE A 93 -30.82 16.33 -18.01
C PHE A 93 -30.49 17.63 -17.26
N GLN A 94 -29.57 18.45 -17.80
CA GLN A 94 -29.24 19.75 -17.21
C GLN A 94 -30.43 20.73 -17.21
N GLY A 95 -31.21 20.75 -18.29
CA GLY A 95 -32.42 21.57 -18.37
C GLY A 95 -33.45 21.21 -17.29
N SER A 96 -33.62 19.91 -17.03
CA SER A 96 -34.53 19.39 -16.01
C SER A 96 -34.06 19.68 -14.58
N LYS A 97 -32.74 19.58 -14.31
CA LYS A 97 -32.13 19.92 -13.01
C LYS A 97 -32.32 21.41 -12.68
N ARG A 98 -32.16 22.30 -13.67
CA ARG A 98 -32.38 23.74 -13.51
C ARG A 98 -33.86 24.07 -13.23
N LYS A 99 -34.82 23.45 -13.93
CA LYS A 99 -36.26 23.64 -13.67
C LYS A 99 -36.70 23.16 -12.29
N ARG A 100 -36.16 22.03 -11.80
CA ARG A 100 -36.42 21.53 -10.44
C ARG A 100 -35.88 22.46 -9.35
N SER A 101 -34.72 23.09 -9.59
CA SER A 101 -34.16 24.06 -8.63
C SER A 101 -34.98 25.34 -8.47
N SER A 102 -35.78 25.73 -9.48
CA SER A 102 -36.71 26.85 -9.42
C SER A 102 -38.07 26.54 -8.78
N SER A 103 -38.44 25.26 -8.63
CA SER A 103 -39.74 24.82 -8.10
C SER A 103 -39.60 24.30 -6.67
N ARG A 104 -39.07 25.13 -5.75
CA ARG A 104 -39.06 24.84 -4.30
C ARG A 104 -40.31 25.39 -3.63
N LYS A 105 -41.47 24.80 -3.90
CA LYS A 105 -42.62 24.86 -3.00
C LYS A 105 -43.21 23.45 -2.88
N ASP A 106 -43.04 22.90 -1.67
CA ASP A 106 -43.74 21.80 -1.02
C ASP A 106 -43.93 20.49 -1.78
N ASP A 107 -43.11 19.49 -1.45
CA ASP A 107 -43.53 18.08 -1.55
C ASP A 107 -42.76 17.19 -0.55
N GLU A 108 -43.41 16.81 0.56
CA GLU A 108 -42.88 15.89 1.58
C GLU A 108 -42.55 14.50 1.02
N THR A 109 -43.13 14.11 -0.12
CA THR A 109 -42.88 12.80 -0.74
C THR A 109 -41.52 12.71 -1.42
N SER A 110 -40.97 13.84 -1.90
CA SER A 110 -39.61 13.92 -2.44
C SER A 110 -38.56 13.65 -1.35
N SER A 111 -38.84 14.08 -0.11
CA SER A 111 -37.90 13.93 1.01
C SER A 111 -37.65 12.48 1.40
N LEU A 112 -38.65 11.60 1.27
CA LEU A 112 -38.48 10.17 1.56
C LEU A 112 -37.74 9.45 0.43
N GLN A 113 -38.05 9.79 -0.83
CA GLN A 113 -37.34 9.21 -1.98
C GLN A 113 -35.86 9.60 -2.00
N ASP A 114 -35.53 10.84 -1.63
CA ASP A 114 -34.14 11.30 -1.49
C ASP A 114 -33.39 10.57 -0.37
N VAL A 115 -34.10 10.15 0.68
CA VAL A 115 -33.54 9.31 1.76
C VAL A 115 -33.31 7.88 1.26
N TYR A 116 -34.23 7.30 0.48
CA TYR A 116 -34.04 5.98 -0.13
C TYR A 116 -32.89 5.96 -1.13
N ASP A 117 -32.76 6.98 -1.99
CA ASP A 117 -31.67 7.11 -2.96
C ASP A 117 -30.31 7.23 -2.22
N LYS A 118 -30.25 7.93 -1.08
CA LYS A 118 -29.05 7.98 -0.20
C LYS A 118 -28.74 6.66 0.49
N ILE A 119 -29.75 5.92 0.95
CA ILE A 119 -29.55 4.60 1.56
C ILE A 119 -29.00 3.62 0.51
N GLU A 120 -29.54 3.64 -0.71
CA GLU A 120 -29.04 2.82 -1.82
C GLU A 120 -27.59 3.19 -2.18
N GLU A 121 -27.24 4.49 -2.19
CA GLU A 121 -25.87 4.97 -2.40
C GLU A 121 -24.91 4.42 -1.32
N VAL A 122 -25.30 4.45 -0.04
CA VAL A 122 -24.51 3.92 1.07
C VAL A 122 -24.38 2.39 0.99
N VAL A 123 -25.45 1.68 0.63
CA VAL A 123 -25.43 0.23 0.43
C VAL A 123 -24.46 -0.14 -0.69
N LEU A 124 -24.50 0.55 -1.82
CA LEU A 124 -23.57 0.32 -2.93
C LEU A 124 -22.12 0.69 -2.57
N ALA A 125 -21.90 1.76 -1.80
CA ALA A 125 -20.58 2.10 -1.28
C ALA A 125 -20.05 1.02 -0.31
N SER A 126 -20.93 0.44 0.51
CA SER A 126 -20.58 -0.61 1.46
C SER A 126 -20.34 -1.99 0.83
N GLN A 127 -20.84 -2.26 -0.38
CA GLN A 127 -20.44 -3.43 -1.15
C GLN A 127 -18.97 -3.37 -1.58
N GLY A 128 -18.45 -2.17 -1.85
CA GLY A 128 -17.02 -1.95 -2.08
C GLY A 128 -16.16 -2.19 -0.82
N LEU A 129 -16.71 -1.97 0.38
CA LEU A 129 -16.00 -2.26 1.64
C LEU A 129 -15.73 -3.74 1.82
N GLN A 130 -16.60 -4.64 1.36
CA GLN A 130 -16.34 -6.09 1.43
C GLN A 130 -15.16 -6.50 0.54
N GLN A 131 -15.06 -5.92 -0.66
CA GLN A 131 -13.88 -6.10 -1.53
C GLN A 131 -12.63 -5.47 -0.93
N VAL A 132 -12.73 -4.31 -0.29
CA VAL A 132 -11.60 -3.70 0.44
C VAL A 132 -11.18 -4.58 1.61
N ILE A 133 -12.11 -5.16 2.37
CA ILE A 133 -11.82 -6.10 3.45
C ILE A 133 -11.20 -7.38 2.91
N SER A 134 -11.67 -7.94 1.78
CA SER A 134 -11.04 -9.11 1.15
C SER A 134 -9.65 -8.76 0.66
N THR A 135 -9.46 -7.62 0.00
CA THR A 135 -8.15 -7.17 -0.48
C THR A 135 -7.19 -6.94 0.69
N ILE A 136 -7.66 -6.36 1.81
CA ILE A 136 -6.85 -6.20 3.03
C ILE A 136 -6.51 -7.56 3.63
N LYS A 137 -7.45 -8.51 3.67
CA LYS A 137 -7.18 -9.89 4.12
C LYS A 137 -6.18 -10.59 3.21
N GLU A 138 -6.35 -10.50 1.90
CA GLU A 138 -5.44 -11.05 0.88
C GLU A 138 -4.06 -10.39 0.97
N LEU A 139 -3.96 -9.08 1.15
CA LEU A 139 -2.70 -8.38 1.36
C LEU A 139 -2.06 -8.75 2.70
N SER A 140 -2.85 -8.96 3.75
CA SER A 140 -2.39 -9.44 5.06
C SER A 140 -1.89 -10.88 4.97
N GLU A 141 -2.59 -11.74 4.22
CA GLU A 141 -2.21 -13.12 3.93
C GLU A 141 -0.96 -13.17 3.05
N LEU A 142 -0.85 -12.33 2.03
CA LEU A 142 0.35 -12.18 1.20
C LEU A 142 1.52 -11.61 2.01
N SER A 143 1.27 -10.67 2.94
CA SER A 143 2.28 -10.17 3.87
C SER A 143 2.73 -11.22 4.87
N SER A 144 1.89 -12.20 5.21
CA SER A 144 2.26 -13.34 6.07
C SER A 144 2.82 -14.53 5.27
N GLN A 145 2.56 -14.59 3.96
CA GLN A 145 3.14 -15.54 3.01
C GLN A 145 4.42 -15.06 2.34
N THR A 146 4.77 -13.78 2.48
CA THR A 146 6.14 -13.33 2.28
C THR A 146 6.86 -13.70 3.56
N PRO A 147 7.64 -14.79 3.63
CA PRO A 147 8.44 -15.00 4.82
C PRO A 147 9.44 -13.85 4.84
N ALA A 148 9.19 -12.84 5.69
CA ALA A 148 10.27 -12.44 6.56
C ALA A 148 10.83 -13.77 7.05
N LYS A 149 12.05 -14.10 6.63
CA LYS A 149 12.67 -15.40 6.92
C LYS A 149 12.96 -15.37 8.41
N THR A 150 11.92 -15.55 9.21
CA THR A 150 11.95 -15.45 10.66
C THR A 150 12.87 -16.57 11.09
N LEU A 151 13.97 -16.19 11.72
CA LEU A 151 14.90 -17.15 12.28
C LEU A 151 14.10 -18.07 13.20
N THR A 152 14.29 -19.38 13.08
CA THR A 152 13.69 -20.31 14.04
C THR A 152 14.24 -20.00 15.43
N GLU A 153 13.52 -20.41 16.48
CA GLU A 153 13.97 -20.25 17.87
C GLU A 153 15.40 -20.80 18.05
N VAL A 154 15.67 -22.00 17.52
CA VAL A 154 16.99 -22.63 17.52
C VAL A 154 18.06 -21.81 16.80
N GLN A 155 17.71 -21.14 15.69
CA GLN A 155 18.65 -20.27 14.96
C GLN A 155 18.93 -18.99 15.76
N THR A 156 17.90 -18.43 16.38
CA THR A 156 17.99 -17.24 17.21
C THR A 156 18.87 -17.50 18.43
N GLU A 157 18.68 -18.61 19.13
CA GLU A 157 19.54 -19.03 20.26
C GLU A 157 21.00 -19.19 19.85
N LYS A 158 21.27 -19.81 18.68
CA LYS A 158 22.63 -19.95 18.17
C LYS A 158 23.29 -18.61 17.88
N ILE A 159 22.55 -17.67 17.29
CA ILE A 159 23.05 -16.31 16.99
C ILE A 159 23.30 -15.55 18.29
N LYS A 160 22.36 -15.59 19.24
CA LYS A 160 22.53 -15.00 20.58
C LYS A 160 23.77 -15.55 21.26
N ALA A 161 23.94 -16.86 21.31
CA ALA A 161 25.09 -17.50 21.93
C ALA A 161 26.42 -17.14 21.27
N ALA A 162 26.44 -16.90 19.96
CA ALA A 162 27.66 -16.52 19.23
C ALA A 162 28.11 -15.08 19.51
N PHE A 163 27.18 -14.18 19.83
CA PHE A 163 27.42 -12.74 19.98
C PHE A 163 27.16 -12.22 21.40
N THR A 164 27.12 -13.12 22.38
CA THR A 164 27.02 -12.79 23.81
C THR A 164 28.38 -12.85 24.47
N CYS A 165 28.71 -11.83 25.26
CA CYS A 165 29.95 -11.79 26.00
C CYS A 165 29.96 -12.85 27.11
N ILE A 166 31.05 -13.61 27.21
CA ILE A 166 31.18 -14.67 28.23
C ILE A 166 31.19 -14.07 29.66
N VAL A 167 31.64 -12.83 29.81
CA VAL A 167 31.77 -12.13 31.10
C VAL A 167 30.49 -11.42 31.48
N CYS A 168 30.06 -10.39 30.73
CA CYS A 168 28.89 -9.59 31.11
C CYS A 168 27.55 -10.20 30.72
N LYS A 169 27.54 -11.31 29.95
CA LYS A 169 26.33 -11.98 29.43
C LYS A 169 25.42 -11.12 28.56
N GLY A 170 25.86 -9.92 28.19
CA GLY A 170 25.18 -9.03 27.25
C GLY A 170 25.71 -9.16 25.81
N PRO A 171 25.09 -8.43 24.86
CA PRO A 171 25.60 -8.31 23.49
C PRO A 171 27.05 -7.81 23.50
N ILE A 172 27.89 -8.37 22.64
CA ILE A 172 29.29 -8.00 22.58
C ILE A 172 29.46 -6.58 22.01
N ASP A 173 30.03 -5.69 22.80
CA ASP A 173 30.53 -4.39 22.37
C ASP A 173 32.04 -4.47 22.12
N GLN A 174 32.50 -3.97 20.96
CA GLN A 174 33.88 -4.10 20.50
C GLN A 174 34.39 -5.55 20.57
N PRO A 175 33.93 -6.43 19.65
CA PRO A 175 34.16 -7.86 19.75
C PRO A 175 35.62 -8.27 19.67
N VAL A 176 36.05 -9.06 20.65
CA VAL A 176 37.38 -9.70 20.67
C VAL A 176 37.26 -11.15 20.22
N PHE A 177 38.05 -11.49 19.21
CA PHE A 177 38.21 -12.84 18.68
C PHE A 177 39.44 -13.51 19.28
N ALA A 178 39.33 -14.77 19.70
CA ALA A 178 40.45 -15.58 20.14
C ALA A 178 40.78 -16.69 19.11
N THR A 179 42.04 -16.77 18.67
CA THR A 179 42.49 -17.77 17.70
C THR A 179 42.58 -19.17 18.29
N CYS A 180 42.81 -19.31 19.60
CA CYS A 180 42.92 -20.63 20.26
C CYS A 180 41.63 -21.45 20.14
N CYS A 181 40.45 -20.82 20.29
CA CYS A 181 39.15 -21.46 20.16
C CYS A 181 38.37 -21.03 18.92
N ARG A 182 38.98 -20.21 18.07
CA ARG A 182 38.40 -19.63 16.84
C ARG A 182 37.02 -19.01 17.07
N SER A 183 36.90 -18.20 18.12
CA SER A 183 35.59 -17.68 18.54
C SER A 183 35.65 -16.28 19.11
N LEU A 184 34.54 -15.56 19.03
CA LEU A 184 34.32 -14.34 19.80
C LEU A 184 34.20 -14.71 21.28
N ILE A 185 35.00 -14.07 22.12
CA ILE A 185 35.09 -14.38 23.56
C ILE A 185 34.41 -13.33 24.43
N GLY A 186 34.31 -12.08 23.97
CA GLY A 186 33.64 -11.04 24.74
C GLY A 186 33.93 -9.63 24.27
N CYS A 187 33.42 -8.67 25.05
CA CYS A 187 33.68 -7.25 24.86
C CYS A 187 35.14 -6.94 25.17
N LYS A 188 35.72 -5.96 24.46
CA LYS A 188 37.10 -5.50 24.70
C LYS A 188 37.36 -5.21 26.17
N LEU A 189 36.51 -4.41 26.82
CA LEU A 189 36.66 -4.05 28.23
C LEU A 189 36.65 -5.28 29.17
N CYS A 190 35.77 -6.23 28.92
CA CYS A 190 35.68 -7.45 29.72
C CYS A 190 36.91 -8.34 29.56
N VAL A 191 37.44 -8.46 28.34
CA VAL A 191 38.65 -9.23 28.06
C VAL A 191 39.86 -8.54 28.68
N ASP A 192 40.00 -7.22 28.52
CA ASP A 192 41.10 -6.44 29.11
C ASP A 192 41.13 -6.58 30.63
N GLN A 193 39.97 -6.53 31.30
CA GLN A 193 39.86 -6.75 32.75
C GLN A 193 40.25 -8.18 33.15
N TRP A 194 39.80 -9.18 32.41
CA TRP A 194 40.18 -10.58 32.67
C TRP A 194 41.69 -10.79 32.54
N MET A 195 42.28 -10.24 31.48
CA MET A 195 43.71 -10.33 31.17
C MET A 195 44.60 -9.68 32.23
N ALA A 196 44.07 -8.75 33.03
CA ALA A 196 44.81 -8.18 34.16
C ALA A 196 45.07 -9.18 35.30
N THR A 197 44.30 -10.28 35.36
CA THR A 197 44.34 -11.26 36.45
C THR A 197 44.64 -12.69 35.98
N SER A 198 44.44 -12.98 34.70
CA SER A 198 44.59 -14.32 34.13
C SER A 198 45.16 -14.26 32.72
N SER A 199 46.07 -15.18 32.41
CA SER A 199 46.60 -15.38 31.05
C SER A 199 45.80 -16.40 30.23
N GLN A 200 44.73 -16.96 30.79
CA GLN A 200 43.95 -18.04 30.17
C GLN A 200 42.78 -17.52 29.35
N CYS A 201 42.42 -18.23 28.28
CA CYS A 201 41.26 -17.94 27.46
C CYS A 201 39.95 -18.06 28.24
N LEU A 202 39.10 -17.03 28.16
CA LEU A 202 37.75 -17.02 28.76
C LEU A 202 36.85 -18.16 28.32
N LYS A 203 37.10 -18.75 27.14
CA LYS A 203 36.28 -19.81 26.55
C LYS A 203 36.86 -21.21 26.71
N CYS A 204 38.10 -21.43 26.26
CA CYS A 204 38.72 -22.77 26.25
C CYS A 204 39.80 -22.96 27.30
N ARG A 205 40.14 -21.91 28.08
CA ARG A 205 41.19 -21.91 29.11
C ARG A 205 42.62 -22.18 28.63
N GLU A 206 42.85 -22.13 27.31
CA GLU A 206 44.21 -22.14 26.74
C GLU A 206 45.04 -21.01 27.34
N GLU A 207 46.30 -21.28 27.66
CA GLU A 207 47.21 -20.28 28.22
C GLU A 207 47.67 -19.26 27.14
N ALA A 208 48.36 -18.22 27.58
CA ALA A 208 48.92 -17.18 26.70
C ALA A 208 47.90 -16.49 25.78
N LEU A 209 46.69 -16.18 26.30
CA LEU A 209 45.61 -15.53 25.54
C LEU A 209 46.05 -14.22 24.86
N SER A 210 46.98 -13.46 25.44
CA SER A 210 47.52 -12.21 24.86
C SER A 210 48.03 -12.38 23.44
N ASN A 211 48.58 -13.54 23.11
CA ASN A 211 49.15 -13.83 21.78
C ASN A 211 48.10 -14.31 20.77
N HIS A 212 46.86 -14.49 21.23
CA HIS A 212 45.80 -15.15 20.51
C HIS A 212 44.56 -14.27 20.34
N ILE A 213 44.60 -12.99 20.72
CA ILE A 213 43.44 -12.10 20.62
C ILE A 213 43.57 -11.06 19.51
N PHE A 214 42.46 -10.82 18.84
CA PHE A 214 42.32 -9.79 17.82
C PHE A 214 41.01 -9.03 18.04
N LEU A 215 41.06 -7.71 17.92
CA LEU A 215 39.86 -6.89 17.87
C LEU A 215 39.23 -7.01 16.48
N ALA A 216 37.97 -7.45 16.42
CA ALA A 216 37.21 -7.55 15.17
C ALA A 216 36.55 -6.19 14.83
N ALA A 217 37.38 -5.18 14.55
CA ALA A 217 36.94 -3.84 14.13
C ALA A 217 36.17 -3.94 12.80
N GLY A 218 34.88 -3.56 12.79
CA GLY A 218 33.95 -3.75 11.66
C GLY A 218 32.81 -4.72 11.95
N LEU A 219 32.95 -5.55 13.00
CA LEU A 219 31.88 -6.45 13.43
C LEU A 219 30.92 -5.73 14.40
N SER A 220 31.37 -4.65 15.06
CA SER A 220 30.53 -3.82 15.93
C SER A 220 29.31 -3.25 15.20
N GLU A 221 29.50 -2.72 13.99
CA GLU A 221 28.44 -2.15 13.15
C GLU A 221 27.44 -3.21 12.70
N ALA A 222 27.94 -4.41 12.37
CA ALA A 222 27.10 -5.56 12.04
C ALA A 222 26.27 -6.03 13.25
N LEU A 223 26.83 -5.99 14.46
CA LEU A 223 26.12 -6.34 15.69
C LEU A 223 25.04 -5.32 16.06
N LEU A 224 25.28 -4.03 15.80
CA LEU A 224 24.26 -2.99 15.98
C LEU A 224 23.05 -3.24 15.08
N ALA A 225 23.27 -3.64 13.82
CA ALA A 225 22.19 -3.99 12.89
C ALA A 225 21.42 -5.26 13.31
N LEU A 226 22.05 -6.15 14.08
CA LEU A 226 21.44 -7.35 14.64
C LEU A 226 20.89 -7.14 16.07
N GLY A 227 20.87 -5.91 16.57
CA GLY A 227 20.53 -5.58 17.95
C GLY A 227 19.18 -6.15 18.39
N ASP A 228 18.16 -6.10 17.54
CA ASP A 228 16.81 -6.61 17.85
C ASP A 228 16.76 -8.14 18.01
N ILE A 229 17.72 -8.86 17.41
CA ILE A 229 17.82 -10.33 17.50
C ILE A 229 18.67 -10.74 18.70
N ILE A 230 19.71 -9.95 19.02
CA ILE A 230 20.73 -10.30 20.01
C ILE A 230 20.39 -9.76 21.42
N ARG A 231 19.45 -8.82 21.54
CA ARG A 231 18.98 -8.34 22.85
C ARG A 231 18.56 -9.52 23.74
N VAL A 232 19.21 -9.56 24.91
CA VAL A 232 18.90 -10.47 26.01
C VAL A 232 17.90 -9.71 26.87
N GLU A 233 16.69 -10.25 27.02
CA GLU A 233 15.71 -9.77 28.01
C GLU A 233 16.18 -10.07 29.44
#